data_AF-A0A4P9X2D9-F1
#
_entry.id   AF-A0A4P9X2D9-F1
#
_cell.length_a   1.000
_cell.length_b   1.000
_cell.length_c   1.000
_cell.angle_alpha   90.00
_cell.angle_beta   90.00
_cell.angle_gamma   90.00
#
_symmetry.space_group_name_H-M   'P 1'
#
loop_
_entity.id
_entity.type
_entity.pdbx_description
1 polymer ?
#
loop_
_entity_poly.entity_id
_entity_poly.type
_entity_poly.pdbx_seq_one_letter_code
_entity_poly.pdbx_strand_id
1 'polypeptide(L)' 'ALLHGCKLPSSFWADAAVTAAYLINRCASSATSTTPFERWTGSKPDVSHLRVFGCLAWVQVPRANRTS' A
#
# COMPACT_ATOMS: atom_id res chain seq x y z
N ALA A 1 1.72 14.17 7.88
CA ALA A 1 1.25 12.77 7.77
C ALA A 1 0.74 12.52 6.35
N LEU A 2 1.06 11.35 5.77
CA LEU A 2 0.81 10.98 4.36
C LEU A 2 -0.67 11.16 3.93
N LEU A 3 -1.61 10.69 4.77
CA LEU A 3 -3.05 10.84 4.51
C LEU A 3 -3.54 12.29 4.51
N HIS A 4 -3.03 13.12 5.44
CA HIS A 4 -3.38 14.53 5.54
C HIS A 4 -2.87 15.33 4.33
N GLY A 5 -1.67 15.01 3.84
CA GLY A 5 -1.11 15.62 2.62
C GLY A 5 -1.88 15.26 1.35
N CYS A 6 -2.49 14.06 1.31
CA CYS A 6 -3.29 13.57 0.19
C CYS A 6 -4.79 13.91 0.31
N LYS A 7 -5.23 14.68 1.32
CA LYS A 7 -6.64 15.03 1.58
C LYS A 7 -7.57 13.81 1.66
N LEU A 8 -7.07 12.69 2.17
CA LEU A 8 -7.87 11.46 2.32
C LEU A 8 -8.72 11.49 3.60
N PRO A 9 -9.95 10.94 3.58
CA PRO A 9 -10.78 10.80 4.78
C PRO A 9 -10.09 9.98 5.87
N SER A 10 -10.42 10.27 7.13
CA SER A 10 -9.86 9.54 8.28
C SER A 10 -10.26 8.06 8.34
N SER A 11 -11.28 7.63 7.59
CA SER A 11 -11.64 6.21 7.46
C SER A 11 -10.50 5.35 6.89
N PHE A 12 -9.55 5.95 6.15
CA PHE A 12 -8.42 5.24 5.53
C PHE A 12 -7.22 5.02 6.46
N TRP A 13 -7.27 5.46 7.73
CA TRP A 13 -6.14 5.29 8.66
C TRP A 13 -5.77 3.82 8.90
N ALA A 14 -6.76 2.94 9.00
CA ALA A 14 -6.52 1.50 9.18
C ALA A 14 -5.78 0.90 7.98
N ASP A 15 -6.25 1.17 6.76
CA ASP A 15 -5.61 0.70 5.52
C ASP A 15 -4.21 1.29 5.35
N ALA A 16 -4.01 2.55 5.73
CA ALA A 16 -2.71 3.20 5.68
C ALA A 16 -1.70 2.59 6.65
N ALA A 17 -2.14 2.25 7.88
CA ALA A 17 -1.29 1.57 8.86
C ALA A 17 -0.88 0.17 8.37
N VAL A 18 -1.83 -0.60 7.84
CA VAL A 18 -1.54 -1.92 7.23
C VAL A 18 -0.58 -1.80 6.06
N THR A 19 -0.80 -0.81 5.18
CA THR A 19 0.08 -0.53 4.04
C THR A 19 1.48 -0.14 4.51
N ALA A 20 1.61 0.70 5.54
CA ALA A 20 2.91 1.07 6.09
C ALA A 20 3.68 -0.14 6.62
N ALA A 21 3.02 -1.03 7.38
CA ALA A 21 3.62 -2.27 7.86
C ALA A 21 4.04 -3.19 6.70
N TYR A 22 3.21 -3.31 5.66
CA TYR A 22 3.52 -4.05 4.45
C TYR A 22 4.78 -3.53 3.74
N LEU A 23 4.90 -2.21 3.62
CA LEU A 23 6.05 -1.54 3.02
C LEU A 23 7.31 -1.71 3.85
N ILE A 24 7.24 -1.57 5.17
CA ILE A 24 8.39 -1.78 6.07
C ILE A 24 8.98 -3.18 5.89
N ASN A 25 8.14 -4.19 5.72
CA ASN A 25 8.61 -5.56 5.48
C ASN A 25 9.27 -5.77 4.11
N ARG A 26 9.01 -4.90 3.14
CA ARG A 26 9.49 -5.00 1.75
C ARG A 26 10.49 -3.91 1.36
N CYS A 27 10.82 -3.01 2.29
CA CYS A 27 11.80 -1.97 2.10
C CYS A 27 13.10 -2.39 2.80
N ALA A 28 14.22 -2.26 2.10
CA ALA A 28 15.52 -2.47 2.73
C ALA A 28 15.83 -1.24 3.58
N SER A 29 16.22 -1.44 4.83
CA SER A 29 16.73 -0.36 5.67
C SER A 29 18.20 -0.11 5.38
N SER A 30 18.72 1.09 5.70
CA SER A 30 20.16 1.36 5.63
C SER A 30 21.00 0.41 6.50
N ALA A 31 20.39 -0.20 7.52
CA ALA A 31 21.04 -1.18 8.39
C ALA A 31 21.06 -2.61 7.79
N THR A 32 20.34 -2.87 6.70
CA THR A 32 20.16 -4.22 6.16
C THR A 32 20.21 -4.24 4.64
N SER A 33 21.14 -5.00 4.06
CA SER A 33 21.27 -5.19 2.60
C SER A 33 20.12 -5.97 1.95
N THR A 34 19.23 -6.56 2.76
CA THR A 34 18.09 -7.39 2.34
C THR A 34 16.82 -6.93 3.06
N THR A 35 15.68 -7.08 2.41
CA THR A 35 14.38 -6.77 3.02
C THR A 35 13.99 -7.85 4.04
N PRO A 36 13.20 -7.54 5.08
CA PRO A 36 12.66 -8.57 5.97
C PRO A 36 11.91 -9.68 5.22
N PHE A 37 11.16 -9.31 4.17
CA PHE A 37 10.46 -10.25 3.30
C PHE A 37 11.43 -11.20 2.57
N GLU A 38 12.51 -10.68 1.99
CA GLU A 38 13.57 -11.50 1.37
C GLU A 38 14.20 -12.45 2.37
N ARG A 39 14.48 -11.98 3.59
CA ARG A 39 15.08 -12.82 4.63
C ARG A 39 14.15 -13.95 5.06
N TRP A 40 12.85 -13.70 5.09
CA TRP A 40 11.84 -14.67 5.49
C TRP A 40 11.51 -15.68 4.38
N THR A 41 11.43 -15.22 3.13
CA THR A 41 10.93 -16.03 2.00
C THR A 41 12.02 -16.52 1.05
N GLY A 42 13.23 -15.99 1.16
CA GLY A 42 14.34 -16.24 0.24
C GLY A 42 14.19 -15.58 -1.14
N SER A 43 13.11 -14.80 -1.36
CA SER A 43 12.78 -14.22 -2.66
C SER A 43 12.62 -12.69 -2.58
N LYS A 44 13.03 -11.97 -3.63
CA LYS A 44 12.83 -10.52 -3.71
C LYS A 44 11.34 -10.17 -3.76
N PRO A 45 10.86 -9.17 -2.99
CA PRO A 45 9.47 -8.76 -3.09
C PRO A 45 9.22 -8.10 -4.44
N ASP A 46 8.17 -8.53 -5.13
CA ASP A 46 7.61 -7.73 -6.22
C ASP A 46 6.83 -6.55 -5.63
N VAL A 47 7.17 -5.35 -6.07
CA VAL A 47 6.57 -4.08 -5.64
C VAL A 47 5.91 -3.32 -6.79
N SER A 48 5.81 -3.93 -7.97
CA SER A 48 5.23 -3.34 -9.19
C SER A 48 3.76 -2.92 -9.03
N HIS A 49 3.04 -3.58 -8.12
CA HIS A 49 1.64 -3.30 -7.80
C HIS A 49 1.44 -2.07 -6.90
N LEU A 50 2.50 -1.54 -6.27
CA LEU A 50 2.38 -0.40 -5.36
C LEU A 50 2.05 0.89 -6.12
N ARG A 51 1.18 1.70 -5.53
CA ARG A 51 0.81 3.03 -6.02
C ARG A 51 0.90 4.05 -4.89
N VAL A 52 1.12 5.31 -5.25
CA VAL A 52 1.17 6.43 -4.29
C VAL A 52 -0.24 6.71 -3.75
N PHE A 53 -0.36 7.05 -2.47
CA PHE A 53 -1.64 7.48 -1.89
C PHE A 53 -2.23 8.67 -2.66
N GLY A 54 -3.52 8.59 -2.98
CA GLY A 54 -4.20 9.60 -3.78
C GLY A 54 -4.02 9.47 -5.29
N CYS A 55 -3.41 8.38 -5.79
CA CYS A 55 -3.41 8.09 -7.23
C CYS A 55 -4.84 7.82 -7.75
N LEU A 56 -5.04 8.04 -9.05
CA LEU A 56 -6.28 7.62 -9.71
C LEU A 56 -6.47 6.10 -9.57
N ALA A 57 -7.64 5.69 -9.10
CA ALA A 57 -8.03 4.29 -8.95
C ALA A 57 -9.42 4.07 -9.54
N TRP A 58 -9.64 2.89 -10.12
CA TRP A 58 -10.93 2.47 -10.64
C TRP A 58 -11.58 1.52 -9.65
N VAL A 59 -12.80 1.83 -9.22
CA VAL A 59 -13.60 0.96 -8.35
C VAL A 59 -14.67 0.28 -9.19
N GLN A 60 -14.75 -1.04 -9.08
CA GLN A 60 -15.83 -1.79 -9.72
C GLN A 60 -17.15 -1.51 -8.99
N VAL A 61 -18.04 -0.75 -9.63
CA VAL A 61 -19.39 -0.50 -9.10
C VAL A 61 -20.19 -1.80 -9.14
N PRO A 62 -20.79 -2.27 -8.03
CA PRO A 62 -21.66 -3.45 -8.01
C PRO A 62 -22.82 -3.30 -8.99
N ARG A 63 -23.25 -4.40 -9.63
CA ARG A 63 -24.29 -4.36 -10.67
C ARG A 63 -25.59 -3.71 -10.20
N ALA A 64 -25.96 -3.88 -8.92
CA ALA A 64 -27.13 -3.27 -8.32
C ALA A 64 -27.08 -1.73 -8.26
N ASN A 65 -25.89 -1.15 -8.28
CA ASN A 65 -25.67 0.30 -8.19
C ASN A 65 -25.24 0.92 -9.53
N ARG A 66 -25.29 0.15 -10.64
CA ARG A 66 -25.05 0.69 -11.98
C ARG A 66 -26.35 1.30 -12.48
N THR A 67 -26.44 2.62 -12.52
CA THR A 67 -27.54 3.32 -13.20
C THR A 67 -27.46 3.02 -14.70
N SER A 68 -28.58 2.56 -15.27
CA SER A 68 -28.76 2.40 -16.71
C SER A 68 -28.96 3.75 -17.39
#